data_AF-A0A1F3L2T6-F1
#
_entry.id   AF-A0A1F3L2T6-F1
#
_cell.length_a   1.000
_cell.length_b   1.000
_cell.length_c   1.000
_cell.angle_alpha   90.00
_cell.angle_beta   90.00
_cell.angle_gamma   90.00
#
_symmetry.space_group_name_H-M   'P 1'
#
loop_
_entity.id
_entity.type
_entity.pdbx_description
1 polymer ?
#
loop_
_entity_poly.entity_id
_entity_poly.type
_entity_poly.pdbx_seq_one_letter_code
_entity_poly.pdbx_strand_id
1 'polypeptide(L)'
;MTNEIENLNFIYSHNSTNSIISNNTGLQSEINNTLSNLYSKTIVSGEKSIAYIGVFRDGGSCGNFKTLHVFMDSEDGSDCESEKFGWTGDSYVDGYGNIHLYFCLIDAAYTFYVTNVDYGVLWLGSYAHNYTIIRDFDNEDGSNSNSADIDGVPINGSYYECSFDIDTRLVWYYYPKDDAYNYTNFPPSLGICYGVLGRFGCNQGFIYSDDEDNNNANGYSISPYHEQHILEDGINTRLYFSKASKCTYP
;
A
#
# COMPACT_ATOMS: atom_id res chain seq x y z
N MET A 1 32.99 6.03 10.76
CA MET A 1 33.76 6.44 9.57
C MET A 1 33.39 7.88 9.28
N THR A 2 34.39 8.75 9.33
CA THR A 2 34.30 10.19 9.05
C THR A 2 33.91 10.42 7.59
N ASN A 3 32.82 11.16 7.35
CA ASN A 3 32.46 11.63 6.02
C ASN A 3 33.41 12.78 5.64
N GLU A 4 34.53 12.46 5.01
CA GLU A 4 35.27 13.42 4.20
C GLU A 4 34.48 13.65 2.92
N ILE A 5 33.75 14.77 2.88
CA ILE A 5 33.28 15.33 1.62
C ILE A 5 34.50 15.99 1.00
N GLU A 6 35.03 15.39 -0.08
CA GLU A 6 36.08 15.97 -0.90
C GLU A 6 35.72 17.42 -1.28
N ASN A 7 36.67 18.33 -1.03
CA ASN A 7 36.57 19.75 -1.33
C ASN A 7 36.23 19.98 -2.81
N LEU A 8 34.96 20.28 -3.11
CA LEU A 8 34.54 20.81 -4.39
C LEU A 8 35.05 22.24 -4.56
N ASN A 9 36.24 22.37 -5.13
CA ASN A 9 36.80 23.65 -5.55
C ASN A 9 36.09 24.13 -6.83
N PHE A 10 35.22 25.11 -6.69
CA PHE A 10 34.66 25.83 -7.85
C PHE A 10 35.69 26.83 -8.38
N ILE A 11 36.16 26.61 -9.61
CA ILE A 11 37.00 27.56 -10.35
C ILE A 11 36.12 28.31 -11.33
N TYR A 12 35.97 29.63 -11.15
CA TYR A 12 35.36 30.52 -12.14
C TYR A 12 36.46 31.37 -12.80
N SER A 13 36.48 31.41 -14.14
CA SER A 13 37.41 32.26 -14.89
C SER A 13 36.65 33.47 -15.46
N HIS A 14 36.99 34.65 -14.98
CA HIS A 14 36.79 35.89 -15.73
C HIS A 14 38.03 36.77 -15.61
N ASN A 15 38.68 37.00 -16.75
CA ASN A 15 39.82 37.89 -16.96
C ASN A 15 41.01 37.75 -15.98
N SER A 16 41.91 36.82 -16.33
CA SER A 16 43.37 36.88 -16.09
C SER A 16 43.90 37.15 -14.68
N THR A 17 43.25 36.63 -13.63
CA THR A 17 43.92 36.27 -12.36
C THR A 17 43.15 35.14 -11.67
N ASN A 18 43.81 34.00 -11.42
CA ASN A 18 43.25 32.94 -10.58
C ASN A 18 43.35 33.36 -9.12
N SER A 19 42.25 33.82 -8.52
CA SER A 19 42.13 33.96 -7.07
C SER A 19 41.37 32.76 -6.51
N ILE A 20 42.03 32.02 -5.61
CA ILE A 20 41.37 30.99 -4.78
C ILE A 20 40.60 31.76 -3.71
N ILE A 21 39.27 31.81 -3.82
CA ILE A 21 38.44 32.39 -2.76
C ILE A 21 38.36 31.36 -1.63
N SER A 22 39.08 31.66 -0.56
CA SER A 22 39.07 30.91 0.70
C SER A 22 37.68 30.91 1.34
N ASN A 23 37.19 29.72 1.70
CA ASN A 23 36.11 29.37 2.64
C ASN A 23 35.30 30.56 3.18
N ASN A 24 34.38 31.05 2.36
CA ASN A 24 33.45 32.08 2.79
C ASN A 24 32.31 31.39 3.56
N THR A 25 32.51 31.20 4.86
CA THR A 25 31.57 30.51 5.78
C THR A 25 30.17 31.12 5.74
N GLY A 26 30.07 32.43 5.45
CA GLY A 26 28.80 33.11 5.21
C GLY A 26 28.06 32.59 3.99
N LEU A 27 28.76 32.35 2.88
CA LEU A 27 28.17 31.83 1.64
C LEU A 27 27.72 30.38 1.79
N GLN A 28 28.50 29.54 2.49
CA GLN A 28 28.08 28.17 2.81
C GLN A 28 26.86 28.14 3.74
N SER A 29 26.82 29.03 4.74
CA SER A 29 25.65 29.17 5.62
C SER A 29 24.41 29.62 4.85
N GLU A 30 24.57 30.52 3.88
CA GLU A 30 23.48 31.02 3.04
C GLU A 30 23.00 29.96 2.04
N ILE A 31 23.91 29.17 1.46
CA ILE A 31 23.58 28.00 0.61
C ILE A 31 22.89 26.93 1.44
N ASN A 32 23.39 26.60 2.63
CA ASN A 32 22.76 25.62 3.52
C ASN A 32 21.41 26.10 4.03
N ASN A 33 21.26 27.38 4.36
CA ASN A 33 19.96 27.95 4.72
C ASN A 33 19.02 27.98 3.53
N THR A 34 19.51 28.22 2.31
CA THR A 34 18.68 28.19 1.11
C THR A 34 18.28 26.77 0.75
N LEU A 35 19.17 25.78 0.85
CA LEU A 35 18.88 24.36 0.68
C LEU A 35 17.94 23.86 1.77
N SER A 36 18.20 24.15 3.06
CA SER A 36 17.30 23.80 4.15
C SER A 36 15.95 24.48 4.02
N ASN A 37 15.88 25.74 3.57
CA ASN A 37 14.62 26.40 3.29
C ASN A 37 13.96 25.91 2.01
N LEU A 38 14.71 25.41 1.03
CA LEU A 38 14.16 24.75 -0.15
C LEU A 38 13.61 23.39 0.23
N TYR A 39 14.35 22.51 0.91
CA TYR A 39 13.85 21.25 1.46
C TYR A 39 12.69 21.47 2.44
N SER A 40 12.76 22.48 3.30
CA SER A 40 11.71 22.80 4.28
C SER A 40 10.52 23.56 3.67
N LYS A 41 10.66 24.18 2.48
CA LYS A 41 9.54 24.65 1.63
C LYS A 41 9.08 23.61 0.62
N THR A 42 9.87 22.54 0.42
CA THR A 42 9.50 21.30 -0.28
C THR A 42 8.89 20.29 0.70
N ILE A 43 8.83 20.61 2.00
CA ILE A 43 7.64 20.31 2.79
C ILE A 43 6.58 21.27 2.27
N VAL A 44 6.03 20.91 1.12
CA VAL A 44 4.98 21.64 0.44
C VAL A 44 3.85 21.79 1.46
N SER A 45 3.52 23.04 1.76
CA SER A 45 2.24 23.41 2.35
C SER A 45 1.12 22.75 1.55
N GLY A 46 0.59 21.65 2.06
CA GLY A 46 -0.50 20.89 1.46
C GLY A 46 -0.16 20.31 0.09
N GLU A 47 0.53 19.17 0.05
CA GLU A 47 0.00 18.14 -0.85
C GLU A 47 -1.48 18.04 -0.47
N LYS A 48 -2.38 18.41 -1.38
CA LYS A 48 -3.75 17.92 -1.33
C LYS A 48 -3.57 16.42 -1.13
N SER A 49 -3.79 15.93 0.09
CA SER A 49 -3.36 14.59 0.47
C SER A 49 -4.09 13.65 -0.49
N ILE A 50 -3.38 13.19 -1.53
CA ILE A 50 -4.04 12.50 -2.64
C ILE A 50 -4.49 11.21 -1.99
N ALA A 51 -5.80 11.07 -1.80
CA ALA A 51 -6.34 9.80 -1.36
C ALA A 51 -6.00 8.79 -2.45
N TYR A 52 -5.37 7.69 -2.05
CA TYR A 52 -5.09 6.59 -2.96
C TYR A 52 -6.12 5.49 -2.77
N ILE A 53 -6.43 4.84 -3.86
CA ILE A 53 -7.15 3.59 -3.90
C ILE A 53 -6.14 2.50 -4.25
N GLY A 54 -5.97 1.51 -3.39
CA GLY A 54 -5.15 0.33 -3.66
C GLY A 54 -5.97 -0.76 -4.33
N VAL A 55 -5.47 -1.24 -5.46
CA VAL A 55 -5.94 -2.48 -6.12
C VAL A 55 -4.82 -3.51 -6.07
N PHE A 56 -5.14 -4.80 -5.95
CA PHE A 56 -4.11 -5.84 -5.93
C PHE A 56 -3.31 -5.83 -7.23
N ARG A 57 -1.98 -5.81 -7.12
CA ARG A 57 -1.06 -5.84 -8.26
C ARG A 57 -1.12 -7.20 -8.95
N ASP A 58 -1.08 -7.20 -10.28
CA ASP A 58 -1.04 -8.42 -11.09
C ASP A 58 -0.09 -8.22 -12.28
N GLY A 59 0.76 -9.22 -12.54
CA GLY A 59 1.65 -9.22 -13.70
C GLY A 59 2.98 -8.50 -13.46
N GLY A 60 3.39 -8.31 -12.21
CA GLY A 60 4.71 -7.81 -11.83
C GLY A 60 4.91 -6.30 -11.96
N SER A 61 3.88 -5.52 -12.32
CA SER A 61 4.02 -4.08 -12.52
C SER A 61 2.71 -3.33 -12.28
N CYS A 62 2.84 -2.13 -11.71
CA CYS A 62 1.77 -1.14 -11.62
C CYS A 62 1.79 -0.13 -12.78
N GLY A 63 2.59 -0.37 -13.84
CA GLY A 63 2.76 0.58 -14.93
C GLY A 63 3.31 1.92 -14.41
N ASN A 64 2.53 2.99 -14.59
CA ASN A 64 2.89 4.33 -14.10
C ASN A 64 2.36 4.63 -12.68
N PHE A 65 1.60 3.71 -12.08
CA PHE A 65 1.12 3.86 -10.71
C PHE A 65 2.18 3.43 -9.70
N LYS A 66 2.13 4.01 -8.50
CA LYS A 66 3.01 3.62 -7.39
C LYS A 66 2.65 2.22 -6.89
N THR A 67 3.63 1.52 -6.33
CA THR A 67 3.43 0.24 -5.65
C THR A 67 3.41 0.48 -4.15
N LEU A 68 2.37 -0.01 -3.47
CA LEU A 68 2.41 -0.25 -2.03
C LEU A 68 2.75 -1.72 -1.79
N HIS A 69 3.77 -1.97 -0.99
CA HIS A 69 4.06 -3.28 -0.41
C HIS A 69 3.71 -3.23 1.07
N VAL A 70 2.94 -4.21 1.53
CA VAL A 70 2.71 -4.50 2.95
C VAL A 70 3.32 -5.86 3.24
N PHE A 71 4.24 -5.91 4.20
CA PHE A 71 4.79 -7.12 4.78
C PHE A 71 4.15 -7.33 6.14
N MET A 72 3.50 -8.47 6.30
CA MET A 72 2.92 -8.91 7.55
C MET A 72 3.79 -10.07 8.06
N ASP A 73 4.41 -9.83 9.20
CA ASP A 73 5.18 -10.78 9.96
C ASP A 73 4.18 -11.75 10.62
N SER A 74 4.11 -12.98 10.12
CA SER A 74 3.11 -13.96 10.53
C SER A 74 3.77 -15.27 10.98
N GLU A 75 5.06 -15.20 11.33
CA GLU A 75 5.93 -16.33 11.63
C GLU A 75 6.02 -16.62 13.13
N ASP A 76 4.99 -17.22 13.73
CA ASP A 76 5.08 -17.70 15.12
C ASP A 76 4.98 -19.23 15.20
N GLY A 77 6.10 -19.86 15.57
CA GLY A 77 6.12 -21.27 15.98
C GLY A 77 6.40 -22.31 14.89
N SER A 78 6.30 -23.60 15.25
CA SER A 78 6.44 -24.73 14.30
C SER A 78 5.19 -24.97 13.46
N ASP A 79 4.12 -24.25 13.77
CA ASP A 79 2.75 -24.52 13.35
C ASP A 79 2.20 -23.37 12.49
N CYS A 80 3.05 -22.50 11.91
CA CYS A 80 2.61 -21.44 11.00
C CYS A 80 1.78 -22.01 9.83
N GLU A 81 0.45 -21.80 9.81
CA GLU A 81 -0.43 -22.31 8.74
C GLU A 81 -0.88 -21.23 7.73
N SER A 82 -0.28 -20.02 7.76
CA SER A 82 -0.56 -19.01 6.73
C SER A 82 -0.37 -19.61 5.33
N GLU A 83 -1.43 -19.56 4.52
CA GLU A 83 -1.47 -20.26 3.25
C GLU A 83 -2.13 -19.42 2.17
N LYS A 84 -1.84 -19.76 0.92
CA LYS A 84 -2.52 -19.19 -0.24
C LYS A 84 -3.20 -20.25 -1.06
N PHE A 85 -4.36 -19.89 -1.60
CA PHE A 85 -5.09 -20.73 -2.53
C PHE A 85 -5.59 -19.91 -3.73
N GLY A 86 -5.53 -20.50 -4.93
CA GLY A 86 -6.05 -19.87 -6.15
C GLY A 86 -5.23 -18.66 -6.61
N TRP A 87 -5.90 -17.70 -7.24
CA TRP A 87 -5.29 -16.49 -7.77
C TRP A 87 -5.21 -15.39 -6.70
N THR A 88 -4.01 -14.88 -6.43
CA THR A 88 -3.73 -13.81 -5.45
C THR A 88 -2.99 -12.63 -6.06
N GLY A 89 -2.99 -12.51 -7.40
CA GLY A 89 -2.15 -11.56 -8.13
C GLY A 89 -0.67 -11.79 -7.81
N ASP A 90 0.04 -10.70 -7.52
CA ASP A 90 1.44 -10.73 -7.11
C ASP A 90 1.62 -10.90 -5.59
N SER A 91 0.54 -10.90 -4.81
CA SER A 91 0.59 -11.15 -3.36
C SER A 91 0.81 -12.63 -3.08
N TYR A 92 1.55 -12.95 -2.01
CA TYR A 92 1.92 -14.32 -1.69
C TYR A 92 2.22 -14.52 -0.20
N VAL A 93 2.29 -15.79 0.21
CA VAL A 93 2.87 -16.22 1.48
C VAL A 93 4.26 -16.78 1.18
N ASP A 94 5.27 -16.33 1.92
CA ASP A 94 6.66 -16.76 1.72
C ASP A 94 6.94 -18.16 2.33
N GLY A 95 8.20 -18.58 2.30
CA GLY A 95 8.60 -19.89 2.83
C GLY A 95 8.60 -19.99 4.36
N TYR A 96 8.43 -18.87 5.05
CA TYR A 96 8.42 -18.74 6.51
C TYR A 96 7.00 -18.52 7.06
N GLY A 97 6.00 -18.32 6.18
CA GLY A 97 4.61 -18.08 6.56
C GLY A 97 4.23 -16.60 6.56
N ASN A 98 5.15 -15.69 6.22
CA ASN A 98 4.86 -14.25 6.18
C ASN A 98 4.04 -13.88 4.97
N ILE A 99 3.15 -12.91 5.14
CA ILE A 99 2.27 -12.45 4.08
C ILE A 99 2.84 -11.20 3.42
N HIS A 100 2.95 -11.26 2.10
CA HIS A 100 3.33 -10.12 1.28
C HIS A 100 2.13 -9.68 0.44
N LEU A 101 1.61 -8.49 0.69
CA LEU A 101 0.55 -7.87 -0.11
C LEU A 101 1.12 -6.79 -1.01
N TYR A 102 0.81 -6.86 -2.31
CA TYR A 102 1.19 -5.84 -3.29
C TYR A 102 -0.03 -5.15 -3.88
N PHE A 103 -0.01 -3.82 -3.85
CA PHE A 103 -1.06 -2.99 -4.41
C PHE A 103 -0.50 -1.99 -5.42
N CYS A 104 -1.29 -1.69 -6.44
CA CYS A 104 -1.11 -0.50 -7.25
C CYS A 104 -1.95 0.64 -6.69
N LEU A 105 -1.31 1.78 -6.43
CA LEU A 105 -1.94 2.96 -5.87
C LEU A 105 -2.48 3.86 -6.98
N ILE A 106 -3.80 3.91 -7.07
CA ILE A 106 -4.55 4.68 -8.04
C ILE A 106 -5.00 5.98 -7.38
N ASP A 107 -4.91 7.10 -8.09
CA ASP A 107 -5.49 8.36 -7.63
C ASP A 107 -7.01 8.18 -7.41
N ALA A 108 -7.55 8.62 -6.27
CA ALA A 108 -8.99 8.54 -5.99
C ALA A 108 -9.86 9.33 -6.98
N ALA A 109 -9.29 10.15 -7.87
CA ALA A 109 -9.97 10.71 -9.03
C ALA A 109 -10.48 9.64 -10.01
N TYR A 110 -9.87 8.46 -10.05
CA TYR A 110 -10.40 7.31 -10.80
C TYR A 110 -11.66 6.78 -10.10
N THR A 111 -12.78 6.78 -10.83
CA THR A 111 -14.07 6.40 -10.25
C THR A 111 -14.33 4.90 -10.39
N PHE A 112 -14.26 4.20 -9.26
CA PHE A 112 -14.84 2.86 -9.09
C PHE A 112 -16.35 3.00 -8.83
N TYR A 113 -17.14 2.05 -9.35
CA TYR A 113 -18.61 2.08 -9.23
C TYR A 113 -19.20 0.69 -8.97
N VAL A 114 -20.41 0.67 -8.41
CA VAL A 114 -21.14 -0.55 -8.08
C VAL A 114 -21.31 -1.45 -9.32
N THR A 115 -21.20 -2.76 -9.11
CA THR A 115 -21.41 -3.79 -10.14
C THR A 115 -22.40 -4.84 -9.64
N ASN A 116 -22.72 -5.86 -10.45
CA ASN A 116 -23.48 -7.04 -9.99
C ASN A 116 -22.63 -8.08 -9.24
N VAL A 117 -21.47 -7.70 -8.72
CA VAL A 117 -20.70 -8.46 -7.74
C VAL A 117 -20.27 -7.54 -6.60
N ASP A 118 -20.16 -8.12 -5.40
CA ASP A 118 -19.60 -7.45 -4.23
C ASP A 118 -18.09 -7.34 -4.39
N TYR A 119 -17.52 -6.17 -4.08
CA TYR A 119 -16.06 -5.99 -4.07
C TYR A 119 -15.61 -4.85 -3.15
N GLY A 120 -14.33 -4.83 -2.82
CA GLY A 120 -13.69 -3.76 -2.08
C GLY A 120 -12.35 -3.35 -2.68
N VAL A 121 -11.98 -2.09 -2.48
CA VAL A 121 -10.66 -1.55 -2.84
C VAL A 121 -10.01 -0.93 -1.62
N LEU A 122 -8.69 -1.09 -1.47
CA LEU A 122 -7.98 -0.58 -0.31
C LEU A 122 -8.08 0.94 -0.31
N TRP A 123 -8.41 1.53 0.83
CA TRP A 123 -8.62 2.97 0.98
C TRP A 123 -7.49 3.60 1.80
N LEU A 124 -6.80 4.54 1.17
CA LEU A 124 -5.70 5.29 1.75
C LEU A 124 -6.04 6.79 1.66
N GLY A 125 -7.09 7.19 2.39
CA GLY A 125 -7.60 8.56 2.41
C GLY A 125 -8.32 8.91 3.73
N SER A 126 -8.75 10.17 3.86
CA SER A 126 -9.27 10.75 5.12
C SER A 126 -10.80 10.87 5.21
N TYR A 127 -11.56 10.40 4.22
CA TYR A 127 -13.00 10.58 4.18
C TYR A 127 -13.76 9.28 4.44
N ALA A 128 -14.89 9.41 5.16
CA ALA A 128 -15.83 8.33 5.39
C ALA A 128 -16.57 7.97 4.09
N HIS A 129 -16.54 6.69 3.74
CA HIS A 129 -17.29 6.14 2.63
C HIS A 129 -18.63 5.57 3.10
N ASN A 130 -19.55 5.38 2.14
CA ASN A 130 -20.88 4.87 2.45
C ASN A 130 -20.85 3.45 3.00
N TYR A 131 -19.84 2.65 2.62
CA TYR A 131 -19.60 1.32 3.17
C TYR A 131 -18.10 1.08 3.31
N THR A 132 -17.67 0.72 4.50
CA THR A 132 -16.27 0.42 4.80
C THR A 132 -16.17 -0.99 5.36
N ILE A 133 -15.18 -1.74 4.90
CA ILE A 133 -14.73 -2.98 5.55
C ILE A 133 -13.39 -2.69 6.19
N ILE A 134 -13.24 -3.00 7.46
CA ILE A 134 -11.95 -2.97 8.17
C ILE A 134 -11.54 -4.40 8.43
N ARG A 135 -10.27 -4.68 8.19
CA ARG A 135 -9.62 -5.95 8.49
C ARG A 135 -8.43 -5.65 9.40
N ASP A 136 -8.50 -6.19 10.60
CA ASP A 136 -7.44 -6.15 11.59
C ASP A 136 -6.76 -7.52 11.57
N PHE A 137 -5.45 -7.50 11.42
CA PHE A 137 -4.57 -8.65 11.42
C PHE A 137 -3.60 -8.52 12.60
N ASP A 138 -3.68 -9.46 13.53
CA ASP A 138 -2.97 -9.53 14.81
C ASP A 138 -1.60 -10.17 14.61
N ASN A 139 -0.76 -9.49 13.83
CA ASN A 139 0.49 -10.02 13.29
C ASN A 139 1.63 -9.85 14.29
N GLU A 140 2.09 -10.96 14.90
CA GLU A 140 3.30 -11.11 15.73
C GLU A 140 3.36 -10.16 16.95
N ASP A 141 3.26 -10.77 18.14
CA ASP A 141 3.14 -10.08 19.43
C ASP A 141 4.50 -9.87 20.15
N GLY A 142 5.57 -10.52 19.68
CA GLY A 142 6.88 -10.57 20.33
C GLY A 142 7.98 -9.79 19.60
N SER A 143 8.32 -10.21 18.38
CA SER A 143 9.44 -9.69 17.57
C SER A 143 8.99 -9.09 16.23
N ASN A 144 7.89 -8.34 16.31
CA ASN A 144 7.19 -7.76 15.18
C ASN A 144 8.08 -6.99 14.18
N SER A 145 8.04 -7.46 12.93
CA SER A 145 8.72 -6.88 11.78
C SER A 145 7.74 -6.42 10.69
N ASN A 146 6.45 -6.23 11.01
CA ASN A 146 5.46 -5.66 10.11
C ASN A 146 5.99 -4.36 9.51
N SER A 147 5.77 -4.19 8.21
CA SER A 147 6.22 -3.00 7.52
C SER A 147 5.40 -2.72 6.28
N ALA A 148 5.42 -1.46 5.86
CA ALA A 148 4.89 -1.09 4.56
C ALA A 148 5.79 -0.04 3.91
N ASP A 149 5.82 -0.05 2.57
CA ASP A 149 6.53 0.95 1.79
C ASP A 149 5.76 1.33 0.53
N ILE A 150 5.96 2.57 0.08
CA ILE A 150 5.50 3.05 -1.22
C ILE A 150 6.73 3.26 -2.10
N ASP A 151 6.84 2.44 -3.15
CA ASP A 151 8.00 2.42 -4.06
C ASP A 151 9.35 2.32 -3.32
N GLY A 152 9.41 1.50 -2.27
CA GLY A 152 10.59 1.30 -1.43
C GLY A 152 10.82 2.39 -0.37
N VAL A 153 9.93 3.38 -0.26
CA VAL A 153 9.99 4.41 0.80
C VAL A 153 9.13 3.97 1.98
N PRO A 154 9.72 3.71 3.16
CA PRO A 154 8.97 3.20 4.31
C PRO A 154 7.84 4.12 4.78
N ILE A 155 6.72 3.53 5.17
CA ILE A 155 5.64 4.15 5.92
C ILE A 155 5.90 3.90 7.41
N ASN A 156 5.92 4.96 8.21
CA ASN A 156 6.08 4.83 9.67
C ASN A 156 4.70 4.78 10.34
N GLY A 157 4.29 3.60 10.79
CA GLY A 157 3.01 3.41 11.49
C GLY A 157 1.84 3.34 10.54
N SER A 158 1.08 4.43 10.45
CA SER A 158 -0.20 4.46 9.75
C SER A 158 -0.17 5.31 8.49
N TYR A 159 -0.99 4.93 7.50
CA TYR A 159 -1.31 5.74 6.33
C TYR A 159 -2.82 5.98 6.29
N TYR A 160 -3.24 7.14 6.81
CA TYR A 160 -4.63 7.42 7.18
C TYR A 160 -5.18 6.37 8.17
N GLU A 161 -6.27 5.67 7.81
CA GLU A 161 -6.92 4.69 8.68
C GLU A 161 -6.27 3.30 8.62
N CYS A 162 -5.40 3.04 7.64
CA CYS A 162 -4.60 1.82 7.60
C CYS A 162 -3.39 1.93 8.54
N SER A 163 -3.05 0.86 9.26
CA SER A 163 -1.85 0.76 10.11
C SER A 163 -1.01 -0.44 9.71
N PHE A 164 0.31 -0.33 9.89
CA PHE A 164 1.30 -1.33 9.49
C PHE A 164 2.41 -1.47 10.55
N ASP A 165 2.14 -1.12 11.81
CA ASP A 165 3.11 -1.18 12.91
C ASP A 165 2.96 -2.43 13.77
N ILE A 166 2.11 -2.38 14.79
CA ILE A 166 1.93 -3.49 15.72
C ILE A 166 0.97 -4.48 15.03
N ASP A 167 -0.25 -4.04 14.76
CA ASP A 167 -1.19 -4.84 13.97
C ASP A 167 -1.26 -4.29 12.55
N THR A 168 -1.50 -5.16 11.59
CA THR A 168 -1.84 -4.70 10.25
C THR A 168 -3.33 -4.41 10.19
N ARG A 169 -3.69 -3.14 10.01
CA ARG A 169 -5.06 -2.70 9.73
C ARG A 169 -5.19 -2.31 8.27
N LEU A 170 -6.06 -3.00 7.54
CA LEU A 170 -6.45 -2.66 6.17
C LEU A 170 -7.90 -2.19 6.11
N VAL A 171 -8.09 -1.00 5.56
CA VAL A 171 -9.42 -0.38 5.37
C VAL A 171 -9.79 -0.42 3.91
N TRP A 172 -10.99 -0.89 3.61
CA TRP A 172 -11.50 -1.08 2.26
C TRP A 172 -12.75 -0.25 2.04
N TYR A 173 -12.80 0.48 0.93
CA TYR A 173 -14.06 0.99 0.42
C TYR A 173 -14.83 -0.16 -0.24
N TYR A 174 -15.98 -0.51 0.33
CA TYR A 174 -16.86 -1.58 -0.13
C TYR A 174 -17.91 -1.07 -1.13
N TYR A 175 -18.08 -1.84 -2.20
CA TYR A 175 -19.08 -1.66 -3.23
C TYR A 175 -20.05 -2.84 -3.16
N PRO A 176 -21.24 -2.66 -2.55
CA PRO A 176 -22.24 -3.72 -2.48
C PRO A 176 -22.76 -4.03 -3.89
N LYS A 177 -23.05 -5.31 -4.12
CA LYS A 177 -23.67 -5.81 -5.34
C LYS A 177 -25.00 -5.10 -5.60
N ASP A 178 -25.21 -4.70 -6.85
CA ASP A 178 -26.51 -4.30 -7.37
C ASP A 178 -26.77 -5.00 -8.72
N ASP A 179 -27.84 -5.81 -8.76
CA ASP A 179 -28.26 -6.59 -9.92
C ASP A 179 -28.66 -5.73 -11.13
N ALA A 180 -28.85 -4.42 -10.96
CA ALA A 180 -29.08 -3.48 -12.06
C ALA A 180 -27.83 -3.23 -12.93
N TYR A 181 -26.63 -3.56 -12.44
CA TYR A 181 -25.36 -3.33 -13.13
C TYR A 181 -24.77 -4.62 -13.72
N ASN A 182 -23.70 -4.51 -14.52
CA ASN A 182 -23.04 -5.66 -15.11
C ASN A 182 -21.51 -5.50 -15.08
N TYR A 183 -20.80 -6.49 -14.53
CA TYR A 183 -19.35 -6.51 -14.35
C TYR A 183 -18.57 -7.04 -15.56
N THR A 184 -19.23 -7.36 -16.69
CA THR A 184 -18.57 -7.91 -17.89
C THR A 184 -17.35 -7.12 -18.36
N ASN A 185 -17.29 -5.82 -18.06
CA ASN A 185 -16.07 -5.02 -18.06
C ASN A 185 -15.93 -4.33 -16.68
N PHE A 186 -15.14 -4.91 -15.79
CA PHE A 186 -14.93 -4.36 -14.46
C PHE A 186 -14.26 -2.99 -14.54
N PRO A 187 -14.80 -1.97 -13.85
CA PRO A 187 -14.21 -0.63 -13.85
C PRO A 187 -13.20 -0.37 -12.73
N PRO A 188 -12.39 0.69 -12.86
CA PRO A 188 -12.11 1.42 -14.08
C PRO A 188 -11.09 0.67 -14.96
N SER A 189 -11.04 0.97 -16.25
CA SER A 189 -9.92 0.51 -17.08
C SER A 189 -8.67 1.32 -16.73
N LEU A 190 -7.73 0.71 -16.01
CA LEU A 190 -6.50 1.36 -15.54
C LEU A 190 -5.31 1.21 -16.50
N GLY A 191 -5.45 0.44 -17.58
CA GLY A 191 -4.33 0.12 -18.47
C GLY A 191 -3.30 -0.83 -17.84
N ILE A 192 -3.62 -1.43 -16.70
CA ILE A 192 -2.84 -2.45 -16.01
C ILE A 192 -3.71 -3.68 -15.66
N CYS A 193 -3.05 -4.79 -15.40
CA CYS A 193 -3.68 -5.95 -14.77
C CYS A 193 -3.84 -5.70 -13.26
N TYR A 194 -5.02 -5.97 -12.70
CA TYR A 194 -5.26 -5.78 -11.27
C TYR A 194 -6.39 -6.65 -10.72
N GLY A 195 -6.40 -6.84 -9.41
CA GLY A 195 -7.50 -7.43 -8.64
C GLY A 195 -8.06 -6.51 -7.58
N VAL A 196 -9.13 -6.98 -6.95
CA VAL A 196 -9.82 -6.30 -5.85
C VAL A 196 -10.14 -7.30 -4.75
N LEU A 197 -10.48 -6.80 -3.56
CA LEU A 197 -11.10 -7.62 -2.53
C LEU A 197 -12.42 -8.15 -3.07
N GLY A 198 -12.61 -9.46 -3.13
CA GLY A 198 -13.84 -10.02 -3.67
C GLY A 198 -13.80 -11.53 -3.92
N ARG A 199 -14.98 -12.11 -4.16
CA ARG A 199 -15.18 -13.55 -4.43
C ARG A 199 -16.04 -13.75 -5.67
N PHE A 200 -15.49 -13.45 -6.83
CA PHE A 200 -16.20 -13.52 -8.11
C PHE A 200 -15.28 -13.93 -9.26
N GLY A 201 -15.90 -14.33 -10.37
CA GLY A 201 -15.17 -14.76 -11.56
C GLY A 201 -14.43 -16.09 -11.38
N CYS A 202 -13.71 -16.51 -12.42
CA CYS A 202 -12.94 -17.76 -12.40
C CYS A 202 -11.50 -17.61 -11.87
N ASN A 203 -10.96 -16.39 -11.90
CA ASN A 203 -9.63 -16.06 -11.40
C ASN A 203 -9.77 -15.39 -10.04
N GLN A 204 -9.97 -16.21 -9.02
CA GLN A 204 -10.08 -15.77 -7.63
C GLN A 204 -9.28 -16.70 -6.71
N GLY A 205 -9.06 -16.26 -5.48
CA GLY A 205 -8.26 -16.96 -4.49
C GLY A 205 -8.35 -16.30 -3.13
N PHE A 206 -7.57 -16.79 -2.19
CA PHE A 206 -7.40 -16.17 -0.89
C PHE A 206 -5.99 -16.33 -0.35
N ILE A 207 -5.63 -15.44 0.57
CA ILE A 207 -4.55 -15.63 1.53
C ILE A 207 -5.23 -15.79 2.90
N TYR A 208 -4.89 -16.86 3.59
CA TYR A 208 -5.29 -17.13 4.95
C TYR A 208 -4.16 -16.66 5.88
N SER A 209 -4.51 -15.81 6.85
CA SER A 209 -3.62 -15.38 7.93
C SER A 209 -3.89 -16.26 9.14
N ASP A 210 -2.85 -16.96 9.60
CA ASP A 210 -2.87 -17.84 10.77
C ASP A 210 -1.94 -17.36 11.89
N ASP A 211 -1.73 -16.05 11.97
CA ASP A 211 -1.04 -15.41 13.07
C ASP A 211 -1.89 -15.56 14.33
N GLU A 212 -1.69 -16.62 15.12
CA GLU A 212 -1.77 -16.59 16.59
C GLU A 212 -1.73 -17.98 17.26
N ASP A 213 -0.60 -18.26 17.89
CA ASP A 213 -0.46 -19.38 18.81
C ASP A 213 -1.19 -19.15 20.17
N ASN A 214 -1.59 -17.91 20.57
CA ASN A 214 -2.30 -17.61 21.85
C ASN A 214 -3.03 -16.21 21.97
N ASN A 215 -4.37 -16.16 21.96
CA ASN A 215 -5.26 -14.98 22.18
C ASN A 215 -5.73 -14.14 20.98
N ASN A 216 -5.83 -14.76 19.81
CA ASN A 216 -6.17 -14.15 18.54
C ASN A 216 -7.23 -13.03 18.59
N ALA A 217 -6.81 -11.83 18.15
CA ALA A 217 -7.62 -10.63 17.99
C ALA A 217 -7.89 -10.23 16.53
N ASN A 218 -7.54 -11.08 15.54
CA ASN A 218 -7.92 -10.90 14.15
C ASN A 218 -9.41 -10.62 14.03
N GLY A 219 -9.73 -9.58 13.27
CA GLY A 219 -11.04 -8.99 13.32
C GLY A 219 -11.49 -8.44 11.99
N TYR A 220 -12.80 -8.37 11.81
CA TYR A 220 -13.35 -7.53 10.77
C TYR A 220 -14.49 -6.69 11.33
N SER A 221 -14.67 -5.51 10.73
CA SER A 221 -15.89 -4.74 10.92
C SER A 221 -16.40 -4.21 9.58
N ILE A 222 -17.71 -4.08 9.47
CA ILE A 222 -18.35 -3.41 8.34
C ILE A 222 -19.25 -2.28 8.85
N SER A 223 -19.16 -1.12 8.20
CA SER A 223 -19.93 0.06 8.59
C SER A 223 -20.46 0.83 7.37
N PRO A 224 -21.78 1.11 7.31
CA PRO A 224 -22.84 0.51 8.10
C PRO A 224 -22.98 -0.98 7.76
N TYR A 225 -23.59 -1.76 8.65
CA TYR A 225 -23.80 -3.19 8.42
C TYR A 225 -24.51 -3.45 7.08
N HIS A 226 -23.93 -4.35 6.29
CA HIS A 226 -24.47 -4.83 5.04
C HIS A 226 -24.17 -6.34 4.93
N GLU A 227 -25.13 -7.12 4.44
CA GLU A 227 -24.88 -8.54 4.16
C GLU A 227 -23.84 -8.64 3.04
N GLN A 228 -22.72 -9.27 3.32
CA GLN A 228 -21.56 -9.30 2.43
C GLN A 228 -21.15 -10.75 2.19
N HIS A 229 -20.70 -11.03 0.98
CA HIS A 229 -20.23 -12.38 0.63
C HIS A 229 -18.71 -12.48 0.55
N ILE A 230 -18.00 -11.35 0.67
CA ILE A 230 -16.56 -11.25 0.40
C ILE A 230 -15.68 -11.44 1.64
N LEU A 231 -16.28 -11.57 2.83
CA LEU A 231 -15.62 -11.89 4.08
C LEU A 231 -16.13 -13.23 4.63
N GLU A 232 -15.35 -13.84 5.53
CA GLU A 232 -15.78 -14.99 6.32
C GLU A 232 -15.84 -14.61 7.80
N ASP A 233 -16.84 -15.16 8.49
CA ASP A 233 -16.97 -15.06 9.94
C ASP A 233 -15.93 -15.97 10.59
N GLY A 234 -15.12 -15.42 11.51
CA GLY A 234 -14.15 -16.22 12.23
C GLY A 234 -12.97 -15.41 12.75
N ILE A 235 -12.23 -16.06 13.65
CA ILE A 235 -11.05 -15.56 14.33
C ILE A 235 -9.80 -15.77 13.43
N ASN A 236 -9.81 -16.71 12.47
CA ASN A 236 -8.76 -16.81 11.45
C ASN A 236 -9.34 -16.40 10.10
N THR A 237 -8.64 -15.57 9.35
CA THR A 237 -9.32 -14.76 8.34
C THR A 237 -8.67 -14.79 6.97
N ARG A 238 -9.50 -15.16 5.99
CA ARG A 238 -9.15 -15.18 4.57
C ARG A 238 -9.33 -13.80 3.96
N LEU A 239 -8.25 -13.24 3.43
CA LEU A 239 -8.31 -12.11 2.53
C LEU A 239 -8.58 -12.63 1.12
N TYR A 240 -9.73 -12.29 0.55
CA TYR A 240 -10.17 -12.80 -0.74
C TYR A 240 -9.75 -11.91 -1.91
N PHE A 241 -9.26 -12.53 -2.98
CA PHE A 241 -8.76 -11.86 -4.18
C PHE A 241 -9.62 -12.26 -5.36
N SER A 242 -10.06 -11.28 -6.14
CA SER A 242 -10.69 -11.53 -7.43
C SER A 242 -10.09 -10.65 -8.51
N LYS A 243 -9.74 -11.27 -9.64
CA LYS A 243 -9.19 -10.55 -10.79
C LYS A 243 -10.28 -9.69 -11.41
N ALA A 244 -10.02 -8.38 -11.43
CA ALA A 244 -10.97 -7.39 -11.91
C ALA A 244 -10.77 -7.11 -13.41
N SER A 245 -9.55 -6.85 -13.86
CA SER A 245 -9.32 -6.48 -15.26
C SER A 245 -9.15 -7.68 -16.19
N LYS A 246 -9.70 -7.56 -17.40
CA LYS A 246 -9.33 -8.41 -18.54
C LYS A 246 -7.98 -7.96 -19.05
N CYS A 247 -6.93 -8.71 -18.72
CA CYS A 247 -5.60 -8.45 -19.26
C CYS A 247 -5.59 -8.65 -20.77
N THR A 248 -5.21 -7.60 -21.51
CA THR A 248 -4.58 -7.76 -22.81
C THR A 248 -3.12 -7.41 -22.63
N TYR A 249 -2.25 -8.42 -22.51
CA TYR A 249 -0.81 -8.20 -22.59
C TYR A 249 -0.50 -7.59 -23.97
N PRO A 250 0.27 -6.49 -24.06
CA PRO A 250 0.76 -6.00 -25.34
C PRO A 250 1.67 -7.02 -26.03
#